data_AF-A0A7J4KDQ2-F1
#
_entry.id   AF-A0A7J4KDQ2-F1
#
_cell.length_a   1.000
_cell.length_b   1.000
_cell.length_c   1.000
_cell.angle_alpha   90.00
_cell.angle_beta   90.00
_cell.angle_gamma   90.00
#
_symmetry.space_group_name_H-M   'P 1'
#
loop_
_entity.id
_entity.type
_entity.pdbx_description
1 polymer ?
#
loop_
_entity_poly.entity_id
_entity_poly.type
_entity_poly.pdbx_seq_one_letter_code
_entity_poly.pdbx_strand_id
1 'polypeptide(L)'
;MSRDVTIPGVNIGVVGHVDHGKTTLVYGLTSAWADRHSEEIKRGISIRLGYADATFYRCDHCTGADAYTTSPECPVCGTKAVPFRSVSFVDAPGH
;
A
#
# COMPACT_ATOMS: atom_id res chain seq x y z
N MET A 1 -24.52 10.56 3.02
CA MET A 1 -23.46 10.51 1.99
C MET A 1 -22.49 9.41 2.39
N SER A 2 -22.64 8.21 1.84
CA SER A 2 -21.69 7.12 2.08
C SER A 2 -20.37 7.50 1.43
N ARG A 3 -19.27 7.52 2.17
CA ARG A 3 -17.94 7.75 1.59
C ARG A 3 -17.61 6.57 0.69
N ASP A 4 -17.13 6.85 -0.52
CA ASP A 4 -16.62 5.81 -1.41
C ASP A 4 -15.35 5.22 -0.79
N VAL A 5 -15.40 3.92 -0.47
CA VAL A 5 -14.29 3.21 0.18
C VAL A 5 -13.10 3.01 -0.75
N THR A 6 -13.27 3.23 -2.05
CA THR A 6 -12.24 3.06 -3.08
C THR A 6 -11.35 4.31 -3.27
N ILE A 7 -11.79 5.47 -2.77
CA ILE A 7 -11.01 6.70 -2.82
C ILE A 7 -10.15 6.77 -1.55
N PRO A 8 -8.81 6.88 -1.66
CA PRO A 8 -7.94 7.00 -0.50
C PRO A 8 -8.31 8.20 0.37
N GLY A 9 -8.77 7.92 1.59
CA GLY A 9 -9.13 8.96 2.56
C GLY A 9 -8.05 9.22 3.61
N VAL A 10 -6.97 8.45 3.59
CA VAL A 10 -5.90 8.45 4.60
C VAL A 10 -4.56 8.25 3.91
N ASN A 11 -3.56 9.05 4.31
CA ASN A 11 -2.17 8.90 3.90
C ASN A 11 -1.36 8.24 5.02
N ILE A 12 -0.51 7.28 4.68
CA ILE A 12 0.37 6.58 5.60
C ILE A 12 1.82 6.83 5.17
N GLY A 13 2.57 7.59 5.97
CA GLY A 13 4.00 7.81 5.75
C GLY A 13 4.81 6.59 6.18
N VAL A 14 5.67 6.08 5.30
CA VAL A 14 6.61 5.00 5.61
C VAL A 14 8.00 5.60 5.80
N VAL A 15 8.53 5.50 7.02
CA VAL A 15 9.80 6.08 7.44
C VAL A 15 10.68 5.05 8.13
N GLY A 16 12.00 5.26 8.09
CA GLY A 16 12.98 4.31 8.62
C GLY A 16 14.36 4.50 7.98
N HIS A 17 15.37 3.83 8.53
CA HIS A 17 16.76 3.89 8.06
C HIS A 17 16.90 3.43 6.60
N VAL A 18 18.01 3.80 5.97
CA VAL A 18 18.37 3.37 4.61
C VAL A 18 18.41 1.84 4.56
N ASP A 19 17.98 1.26 3.43
CA ASP A 19 17.95 -0.19 3.17
C ASP A 19 17.10 -1.07 4.10
N HIS A 20 16.27 -0.48 4.99
CA HIS A 20 15.31 -1.24 5.82
C HIS A 20 14.08 -1.77 5.04
N GLY A 21 14.12 -1.77 3.71
CA GLY A 21 13.06 -2.35 2.88
C GLY A 21 11.72 -1.61 2.90
N LYS A 22 11.70 -0.30 3.19
CA LYS A 22 10.48 0.54 3.16
C LYS A 22 9.73 0.41 1.84
N THR A 23 10.44 0.57 0.74
CA THR A 23 9.91 0.44 -0.63
C THR A 23 9.43 -0.99 -0.90
N THR A 24 10.12 -2.00 -0.39
CA THR A 24 9.70 -3.42 -0.48
C THR A 24 8.41 -3.69 0.30
N LEU A 25 8.24 -3.09 1.48
CA LEU A 25 7.01 -3.20 2.27
C LEU A 25 5.83 -2.55 1.54
N VAL A 26 6.02 -1.33 1.02
CA VAL A 26 5.00 -0.62 0.24
C VAL A 26 4.61 -1.45 -0.99
N TYR A 27 5.60 -2.02 -1.69
CA TYR A 27 5.36 -2.90 -2.83
C TYR A 27 4.56 -4.15 -2.45
N GLY A 28 4.90 -4.82 -1.35
CA GLY A 28 4.16 -6.00 -0.88
C GLY A 28 2.70 -5.72 -0.54
N LEU A 29 2.39 -4.52 -0.04
CA LEU A 29 1.04 -4.12 0.34
C LEU A 29 0.20 -3.58 -0.82
N THR A 30 0.83 -2.89 -1.77
CA THR A 30 0.12 -2.19 -2.85
C THR A 30 0.18 -2.97 -4.16
N SER A 31 1.11 -3.92 -4.30
CA SER A 31 1.53 -4.50 -5.59
C SER A 31 1.97 -3.45 -6.62
N ALA A 32 2.24 -2.22 -6.18
CA ALA A 32 2.69 -1.11 -6.99
C ALA A 32 4.09 -0.68 -6.55
N TRP A 33 4.99 -0.53 -7.52
CA TRP A 33 6.27 0.11 -7.26
C TRP A 33 6.04 1.61 -7.10
N ALA A 34 6.35 2.14 -5.90
CA ALA A 34 6.36 3.57 -5.64
C ALA A 34 7.42 4.30 -6.48
N ASP A 35 8.49 3.58 -6.84
CA ASP A 35 9.54 4.04 -7.76
C ASP A 35 9.10 3.95 -9.22
N ARG A 36 8.33 4.94 -9.68
CA ARG A 36 7.93 5.04 -11.09
C ARG A 36 8.98 5.63 -12.02
N HIS A 37 10.20 5.96 -11.56
CA HIS A 37 11.12 6.75 -12.37
C HIS A 37 12.56 6.22 -12.38
N SER A 38 12.89 5.50 -13.45
CA SER A 38 14.27 5.17 -13.86
C SER A 38 15.14 6.39 -14.22
N GLU A 39 14.68 7.62 -13.98
CA GLU A 39 15.36 8.89 -14.31
C GLU A 39 16.18 9.49 -13.14
N GLU A 40 15.98 9.05 -11.89
CA GLU A 40 16.85 9.38 -10.75
C GLU A 40 18.23 8.74 -10.89
N ILE A 41 18.22 7.50 -11.38
CA ILE A 41 19.36 6.67 -11.77
C ILE A 41 20.22 7.36 -12.86
N LYS A 42 19.62 8.21 -13.69
CA LYS A 42 20.32 8.91 -14.80
C LYS A 42 20.88 10.28 -14.44
N ARG A 43 20.32 10.97 -13.44
CA ARG A 43 20.69 12.36 -13.09
C ARG A 43 21.39 12.50 -11.75
N GLY A 44 21.53 11.41 -10.98
CA GLY A 44 22.24 11.42 -9.71
C GLY A 44 21.54 12.23 -8.62
N ILE A 45 20.25 12.53 -8.79
CA ILE A 45 19.38 13.19 -7.80
C ILE A 45 17.94 13.21 -8.33
N SER A 46 16.99 12.77 -7.51
CA SER A 46 15.70 13.43 -7.30
C SER A 46 15.08 12.86 -6.00
N ILE A 47 14.33 13.73 -5.32
CA ILE A 47 13.93 13.64 -3.90
C ILE A 47 12.40 13.78 -3.89
N ARG A 48 11.70 12.90 -4.61
CA ARG A 48 10.22 12.94 -4.63
C ARG A 48 9.67 11.88 -3.70
N LEU A 49 8.64 12.25 -2.96
CA LEU A 49 7.86 11.32 -2.15
C LEU A 49 7.18 10.33 -3.09
N GLY A 50 7.49 9.04 -2.92
CA GLY A 50 6.83 7.97 -3.67
C GLY A 50 5.41 7.79 -3.17
N TYR A 51 4.43 7.67 -4.06
CA TYR A 51 3.04 7.42 -3.70
C TYR A 51 2.59 6.07 -4.23
N ALA A 52 1.93 5.28 -3.40
CA ALA A 52 1.34 4.01 -3.79
C ALA A 52 0.00 3.80 -3.08
N ASP A 53 -1.07 3.66 -3.85
CA ASP A 53 -2.41 3.43 -3.32
C ASP A 53 -2.65 1.93 -3.10
N ALA A 54 -3.32 1.60 -2.01
CA ALA A 54 -3.78 0.25 -1.73
C ALA A 54 -5.24 0.27 -1.26
N THR A 55 -6.02 -0.66 -1.79
CA THR A 55 -7.37 -0.96 -1.29
C THR A 55 -7.30 -2.22 -0.45
N PHE A 56 -7.66 -2.11 0.81
CA PHE A 56 -7.78 -3.24 1.72
C PHE A 56 -9.21 -3.77 1.71
N TYR A 57 -9.30 -5.08 1.74
CA TYR A 57 -10.54 -5.83 1.80
C TYR A 57 -10.63 -6.56 3.14
N ARG A 58 -11.86 -6.83 3.55
CA ARG A 58 -12.17 -7.58 4.75
C ARG A 58 -13.05 -8.78 4.40
N CYS A 59 -12.74 -9.93 4.98
CA CYS A 59 -13.56 -11.12 4.94
C CYS A 59 -14.49 -11.16 6.16
N ASP A 60 -15.76 -11.46 5.95
CA ASP A 60 -16.75 -11.58 7.04
C ASP A 60 -16.72 -12.95 7.74
N HIS A 61 -16.08 -13.96 7.13
CA HIS A 61 -15.99 -15.32 7.66
C HIS A 61 -14.77 -15.57 8.54
N CYS A 62 -13.70 -14.80 8.35
CA CYS A 62 -12.47 -14.90 9.13
C CYS A 62 -12.47 -13.86 10.26
N THR A 63 -11.68 -14.10 11.30
CA THR A 63 -11.57 -13.19 12.45
C THR A 63 -10.11 -12.81 12.70
N GLY A 64 -9.89 -11.73 13.47
CA GLY A 64 -8.55 -11.24 13.77
C GLY A 64 -7.85 -10.60 12.57
N ALA A 65 -6.52 -10.69 12.54
CA ALA A 65 -5.69 -10.13 11.47
C ALA A 65 -5.90 -10.85 10.12
N ASP A 66 -6.21 -12.14 10.17
CA ASP A 66 -6.44 -13.01 9.01
C ASP A 66 -7.68 -12.63 8.19
N ALA A 67 -8.56 -11.78 8.75
CA ALA A 67 -9.72 -11.25 8.05
C ALA A 67 -9.37 -10.16 7.03
N TYR A 68 -8.16 -9.60 7.06
CA TYR A 68 -7.75 -8.50 6.18
C TYR A 68 -6.84 -8.99 5.06
N THR A 69 -7.07 -8.46 3.86
CA THR A 69 -6.29 -8.82 2.67
C THR A 69 -6.22 -7.62 1.71
N THR A 70 -5.25 -7.64 0.81
CA THR A 70 -5.09 -6.68 -0.29
C THR A 70 -5.75 -7.16 -1.58
N SER A 71 -6.27 -8.39 -1.58
CA SER A 71 -6.94 -9.04 -2.71
C SER A 71 -8.47 -9.08 -2.51
N PRO A 72 -9.28 -9.04 -3.57
CA PRO A 72 -10.74 -9.25 -3.49
C PRO A 72 -11.14 -10.67 -3.07
N GLU A 73 -10.19 -11.60 -2.98
CA GLU A 73 -10.41 -12.97 -2.51
C GLU A 73 -9.66 -13.22 -1.19
N CYS A 74 -10.34 -13.83 -0.22
CA CYS A 74 -9.74 -14.14 1.06
C CYS A 74 -8.75 -15.31 0.92
N PRO A 75 -7.46 -15.14 1.29
CA PRO A 75 -6.46 -16.19 1.15
C PRO A 75 -6.65 -17.36 2.15
N VAL A 76 -7.46 -17.18 3.20
CA VAL A 76 -7.66 -18.17 4.26
C VAL A 76 -8.82 -19.11 3.97
N CYS A 77 -9.97 -18.57 3.58
CA CYS A 77 -11.19 -19.36 3.34
C CYS A 77 -11.67 -19.37 1.88
N GLY A 78 -11.03 -18.59 0.99
CA GLY A 78 -11.37 -18.54 -0.43
C GLY A 78 -12.67 -17.79 -0.78
N THR A 79 -13.37 -17.23 0.21
CA THR A 79 -14.59 -16.44 -0.06
C THR A 79 -14.25 -15.04 -0.57
N LYS A 80 -15.22 -14.38 -1.23
CA LYS A 80 -15.08 -12.99 -1.65
C LYS A 80 -14.92 -12.07 -0.45
N ALA A 81 -13.91 -11.21 -0.49
CA ALA A 81 -13.68 -10.17 0.50
C ALA A 81 -14.32 -8.86 0.02
N VAL A 82 -14.85 -8.06 0.94
CA VAL A 82 -15.49 -6.77 0.64
C VAL A 82 -14.50 -5.62 0.80
N PRO A 83 -14.49 -4.62 -0.09
CA PRO A 83 -13.60 -3.48 0.04
C PRO A 83 -13.95 -2.72 1.33
N PHE A 84 -12.94 -2.56 2.18
CA PHE A 84 -13.10 -1.97 3.51
C PHE A 84 -12.59 -0.53 3.53
N ARG A 85 -11.40 -0.30 2.97
CA ARG A 85 -10.75 1.02 2.97
C ARG A 85 -9.61 1.10 1.97
N SER A 86 -9.53 2.22 1.25
CA SER A 86 -8.34 2.60 0.51
C SER A 86 -7.48 3.61 1.26
N VAL A 87 -6.16 3.49 1.12
CA VAL A 87 -5.15 4.39 1.68
C VAL A 87 -4.07 4.68 0.64
N SER A 88 -3.35 5.78 0.84
CA SER A 88 -2.17 6.11 0.03
C SER A 88 -0.92 6.03 0.90
N PHE A 89 0.04 5.21 0.50
CA PHE A 89 1.35 5.16 1.14
C PHE A 89 2.24 6.25 0.57
N VAL A 90 2.96 6.94 1.45
CA VAL A 90 3.94 7.97 1.11
C VAL A 90 5.31 7.47 1.55
N ASP A 91 6.14 7.06 0.61
CA ASP A 91 7.51 6.60 0.87
C ASP A 91 8.46 7.81 0.85
N ALA A 92 9.17 8.02 1.96
CA ALA A 92 10.14 9.09 2.10
C ALA A 92 11.57 8.55 1.85
N PRO A 93 12.39 9.25 1.04
CA PRO A 93 13.77 8.84 0.82
C PRO A 93 14.53 8.80 2.15
N GLY A 94 15.26 7.70 2.39
CA GLY A 94 16.17 7.58 3.53
C GLY A 94 17.38 8.51 3.36
N HIS A 95 17.86 9.09 4.46
CA HIS A 95 19.07 9.92 4.51
C HIS A 95 20.31 9.06 4.78
#